data_AF-A0A354DDU2-F1
#
_entry.id   AF-A0A354DDU2-F1
#
_cell.length_a   1.000
_cell.length_b   1.000
_cell.length_c   1.000
_cell.angle_alpha   90.00
_cell.angle_beta   90.00
_cell.angle_gamma   90.00
#
_symmetry.space_group_name_H-M   'P 1'
#
loop_
_entity.id
_entity.type
_entity.pdbx_description
1 polymer ?
#
loop_
_entity_poly.entity_id
_entity_poly.type
_entity_poly.pdbx_seq_one_letter_code
_entity_poly.pdbx_strand_id
1 'polypeptide(L)'
;EEQEPRIYLIKYTFDMDPAVWRRLPTVSDYRFYYDSTINDVLMELSEDGDINIAVPKDDKGSKTYNGIKEIRYTGFDLVSLNSRDKVKTMIFDELKKL
;
A
#
# COMPACT_ATOMS: atom_id res chain seq x y z
N GLU A 1 5.43 -7.20 -21.55
CA GLU A 1 6.58 -7.73 -20.82
C GLU A 1 6.06 -8.30 -19.51
N GLU A 2 6.46 -9.52 -19.12
CA GLU A 2 6.23 -9.97 -17.74
C GLU A 2 7.08 -9.07 -16.85
N GLN A 3 6.44 -8.16 -16.13
CA GLN A 3 7.13 -7.42 -15.07
C GLN A 3 7.59 -8.44 -14.04
N GLU A 4 8.89 -8.44 -13.74
CA GLU A 4 9.43 -9.27 -12.67
C GLU A 4 8.64 -8.99 -11.37
N PRO A 5 8.38 -10.02 -10.55
CA PRO A 5 7.68 -9.84 -9.28
C PRO A 5 8.42 -8.80 -8.41
N ARG A 6 7.65 -7.87 -7.82
CA ARG A 6 8.15 -6.83 -6.91
C ARG A 6 7.50 -6.96 -5.55
N ILE A 7 8.19 -6.49 -4.53
CA ILE A 7 7.65 -6.32 -3.18
C ILE A 7 7.15 -4.90 -3.07
N TYR A 8 5.89 -4.75 -2.66
CA TYR A 8 5.30 -3.45 -2.35
C TYR A 8 5.11 -3.33 -0.84
N LEU A 9 5.66 -2.26 -0.27
CA LEU A 9 5.37 -1.86 1.10
C LEU A 9 4.34 -0.75 1.04
N ILE A 10 3.21 -0.96 1.69
CA ILE A 10 2.07 -0.06 1.60
C ILE A 10 1.58 0.28 3.00
N LYS A 11 1.44 1.58 3.27
CA LYS A 11 0.84 2.12 4.49
C LYS A 11 -0.47 2.79 4.13
N TYR A 12 -1.51 2.44 4.88
CA TYR A 12 -2.85 2.97 4.71
C TYR A 12 -3.25 3.81 5.91
N THR A 13 -3.77 5.00 5.66
CA THR A 13 -4.37 5.87 6.66
C THR A 13 -5.88 5.88 6.45
N PHE A 14 -6.66 5.69 7.52
CA PHE A 14 -8.13 5.65 7.49
C PHE A 14 -8.74 6.65 8.46
N ASP A 15 -9.93 7.15 8.15
CA ASP A 15 -10.73 8.00 9.07
C ASP A 15 -11.67 7.19 9.99
N MET A 16 -11.57 5.85 9.99
CA MET A 16 -12.62 4.99 10.55
C MET A 16 -12.31 4.38 11.91
N ASP A 17 -13.41 4.12 12.64
CA ASP A 17 -13.49 3.24 13.81
C ASP A 17 -12.84 1.86 13.50
N PRO A 18 -11.95 1.33 14.37
CA PRO A 18 -11.37 -0.01 14.26
C PRO A 18 -12.37 -1.14 13.95
N ALA A 19 -13.66 -0.93 14.25
CA ALA A 19 -14.75 -1.86 13.98
C ALA A 19 -14.97 -2.23 12.51
N VAL A 20 -14.41 -1.49 11.54
CA VAL A 20 -14.44 -1.88 10.10
C VAL A 20 -13.46 -3.04 9.82
N TRP A 21 -12.37 -3.11 10.59
CA TRP A 21 -11.42 -4.21 10.58
C TRP A 21 -11.92 -5.37 11.46
N ARG A 22 -13.11 -5.91 11.14
CA ARG A 22 -13.68 -7.06 11.89
C ARG A 22 -12.87 -8.34 11.75
N ARG A 23 -11.98 -8.39 10.76
CA ARG A 23 -11.02 -9.48 10.55
C ARG A 23 -9.73 -8.91 10.01
N LEU A 24 -8.64 -9.63 10.28
CA LEU A 24 -7.36 -9.36 9.62
C LEU A 24 -7.52 -9.53 8.09
N PRO A 25 -6.85 -8.70 7.29
CA PRO A 25 -6.74 -8.90 5.85
C PRO A 25 -6.22 -10.30 5.52
N THR A 26 -6.79 -10.92 4.49
CA THR A 26 -6.33 -12.21 3.98
C THR A 26 -5.71 -12.04 2.60
N VAL A 27 -4.96 -13.04 2.13
CA VAL A 27 -4.32 -13.01 0.80
C VAL A 27 -5.36 -12.79 -0.31
N SER A 28 -6.59 -13.27 -0.14
CA SER A 28 -7.70 -13.04 -1.09
C SER A 28 -8.06 -11.56 -1.27
N ASP A 29 -7.73 -10.70 -0.30
CA ASP A 29 -8.05 -9.28 -0.34
C ASP A 29 -7.00 -8.47 -1.13
N TYR A 30 -5.96 -9.12 -1.69
CA TYR A 30 -4.84 -8.43 -2.37
C TYR A 30 -5.27 -7.42 -3.43
N ARG A 31 -6.34 -7.72 -4.18
CA ARG A 31 -6.84 -6.82 -5.23
C ARG A 31 -7.37 -5.51 -4.66
N PHE A 32 -8.01 -5.54 -3.51
CA PHE A 32 -8.52 -4.33 -2.87
C PHE A 32 -7.39 -3.37 -2.53
N TYR A 33 -6.32 -3.90 -1.93
CA TYR A 33 -5.15 -3.13 -1.55
C TYR A 33 -4.38 -2.62 -2.78
N TYR A 34 -4.14 -3.50 -3.75
CA TYR A 34 -3.42 -3.11 -4.96
C TYR A 34 -4.20 -2.11 -5.82
N ASP A 35 -5.49 -2.34 -6.08
CA ASP A 35 -6.33 -1.47 -6.92
C ASP A 35 -6.35 -0.03 -6.39
N SER A 36 -6.45 0.16 -5.08
CA SER A 36 -6.43 1.48 -4.45
C SER A 36 -5.13 2.26 -4.66
N THR A 37 -4.03 1.60 -5.02
CA THR A 37 -2.74 2.27 -5.33
C THR A 37 -2.59 2.68 -6.79
N ILE A 38 -3.40 2.13 -7.69
CA ILE A 38 -3.25 2.35 -9.15
C ILE A 38 -4.50 2.96 -9.81
N ASN A 39 -5.61 3.05 -9.09
CA ASN A 39 -6.88 3.50 -9.63
C ASN A 39 -6.95 5.04 -9.70
N ASP A 40 -6.48 5.60 -10.80
CA ASP A 40 -6.47 7.03 -11.09
C ASP A 40 -7.87 7.64 -11.31
N VAL A 41 -8.93 6.82 -11.41
CA VAL A 41 -10.31 7.32 -11.51
C VAL A 41 -10.81 7.79 -10.16
N LEU A 42 -10.52 7.03 -9.09
CA LEU A 42 -11.00 7.31 -7.73
C LEU A 42 -9.94 8.01 -6.87
N MET A 43 -8.67 7.89 -7.24
CA MET A 43 -7.52 8.38 -6.47
C MET A 43 -6.75 9.41 -7.28
N GLU A 44 -6.26 10.44 -6.59
CA GLU A 44 -5.21 11.34 -7.05
C GLU A 44 -3.87 10.67 -6.71
N LEU A 45 -3.08 10.41 -7.75
CA LEU A 45 -1.80 9.73 -7.65
C LEU A 45 -0.67 10.76 -7.82
N SER A 46 0.28 10.75 -6.91
CA SER A 46 1.44 11.65 -6.92
C SER A 46 2.68 10.94 -6.37
N GLU A 47 3.85 11.54 -6.57
CA GLU A 47 5.14 11.00 -6.09
C GLU A 47 5.86 12.06 -5.24
N ASP A 48 6.49 11.61 -4.16
CA ASP A 48 7.39 12.38 -3.30
C ASP A 48 8.71 11.59 -3.14
N GLY A 49 9.67 11.87 -4.03
CA GLY A 49 10.89 11.07 -4.15
C GLY A 49 10.59 9.61 -4.54
N ASP A 50 11.00 8.67 -3.69
CA ASP A 50 10.79 7.22 -3.90
C ASP A 50 9.44 6.71 -3.33
N ILE A 51 8.62 7.62 -2.78
CA ILE A 51 7.32 7.30 -2.18
C ILE A 51 6.22 7.72 -3.14
N ASN A 52 5.40 6.76 -3.52
CA ASN A 52 4.16 7.01 -4.23
C ASN A 52 3.05 7.29 -3.21
N ILE A 53 2.19 8.24 -3.54
CA ILE A 53 1.10 8.70 -2.68
C ILE A 53 -0.20 8.61 -3.48
N ALA A 54 -1.22 7.99 -2.88
CA ALA A 54 -2.57 7.96 -3.43
C ALA A 54 -3.56 8.54 -2.41
N VAL A 55 -4.31 9.56 -2.81
CA VAL A 55 -5.34 10.22 -1.98
C VAL A 55 -6.67 10.12 -2.69
N PRO A 56 -7.78 9.75 -2.03
CA PRO A 56 -9.08 9.74 -2.68
C PRO A 56 -9.47 11.13 -3.19
N LYS A 57 -9.94 11.20 -4.44
CA LYS A 57 -10.38 12.46 -5.06
C LYS A 57 -11.62 13.05 -4.39
N ASP A 58 -12.46 12.19 -3.84
CA ASP A 58 -13.73 12.54 -3.22
C ASP A 58 -14.17 11.50 -2.17
N ASP A 59 -15.31 11.78 -1.53
CA ASP A 59 -15.95 10.88 -0.57
C ASP A 59 -16.28 9.50 -1.17
N LYS A 60 -16.51 9.42 -2.49
CA LYS A 60 -16.82 8.16 -3.17
C LYS A 60 -15.59 7.29 -3.25
N GLY A 61 -14.43 7.84 -3.62
CA GLY A 61 -13.15 7.13 -3.60
C GLY A 61 -12.83 6.64 -2.19
N SER A 62 -12.98 7.52 -1.19
CA SER A 62 -12.74 7.16 0.21
C SER A 62 -13.65 6.00 0.66
N LYS A 63 -14.97 6.09 0.42
CA LYS A 63 -15.92 5.03 0.80
C LYS A 63 -15.73 3.73 0.04
N THR A 64 -15.36 3.79 -1.24
CA THR A 64 -15.10 2.59 -2.07
C THR A 64 -14.00 1.74 -1.45
N TYR A 65 -12.99 2.39 -0.89
CA TYR A 65 -11.89 1.72 -0.19
C TYR A 65 -12.00 1.83 1.34
N ASN A 66 -13.19 1.62 1.90
CA ASN A 66 -13.39 1.49 3.35
C ASN A 66 -12.88 2.69 4.19
N GLY A 67 -12.99 3.90 3.64
CA GLY A 67 -12.66 5.13 4.35
C GLY A 67 -11.18 5.49 4.37
N ILE A 68 -10.41 5.01 3.38
CA ILE A 68 -9.03 5.47 3.15
C ILE A 68 -9.01 7.00 3.08
N LYS A 69 -7.95 7.58 3.62
CA LYS A 69 -7.61 9.01 3.55
C LYS A 69 -6.35 9.24 2.75
N GLU A 70 -5.37 8.37 2.93
CA GLU A 70 -4.08 8.44 2.24
C GLU A 70 -3.49 7.04 2.17
N ILE A 71 -2.81 6.76 1.08
CA ILE A 71 -1.96 5.59 0.90
C ILE A 71 -0.57 6.07 0.56
N ARG A 72 0.44 5.55 1.24
CA ARG A 72 1.86 5.74 0.91
C ARG A 72 2.46 4.40 0.58
N TYR A 73 3.14 4.30 -0.55
CA TYR A 73 3.75 3.04 -0.95
C TYR A 73 5.06 3.22 -1.69
N THR A 74 5.89 2.19 -1.56
CA THR A 74 7.11 2.04 -2.36
C THR A 74 7.23 0.60 -2.83
N GLY A 75 7.93 0.39 -3.93
CA GLY A 75 8.14 -0.91 -4.55
C GLY A 75 9.61 -1.17 -4.79
N PHE A 76 10.07 -2.38 -4.51
CA PHE A 76 11.45 -2.81 -4.79
C PHE A 76 11.46 -4.25 -5.30
N ASP A 77 12.58 -4.64 -5.90
CA ASP A 77 12.75 -5.96 -6.50
C ASP A 77 12.77 -7.05 -5.42
N LEU A 78 12.47 -8.30 -5.82
CA LEU A 78 12.55 -9.42 -4.89
C LEU A 78 13.91 -9.49 -4.21
N VAL A 79 13.89 -9.54 -2.88
CA VAL A 79 15.09 -9.70 -2.08
C VAL A 79 15.37 -11.17 -1.83
N SER A 80 16.61 -11.57 -2.11
CA SER A 80 17.09 -12.90 -1.77
C SER A 80 17.08 -13.10 -0.25
N LEU A 81 16.34 -14.10 0.25
CA LEU A 81 16.08 -14.34 1.68
C LEU A 81 17.28 -14.88 2.46
N ASN A 82 18.49 -14.77 1.90
CA ASN A 82 19.68 -15.49 2.36
C ASN A 82 20.24 -14.97 3.71
N SER A 83 19.64 -13.93 4.30
CA SER A 83 20.01 -13.44 5.62
C SER A 83 18.86 -12.67 6.30
N ARG A 84 18.66 -12.91 7.60
CA ARG A 84 17.68 -12.21 8.45
C ARG A 84 17.88 -10.69 8.48
N ASP A 85 19.14 -10.23 8.46
CA ASP A 85 19.47 -8.80 8.54
C ASP A 85 19.04 -8.02 7.28
N LYS A 86 19.16 -8.63 6.10
CA LYS A 86 18.64 -8.05 4.85
C LYS A 86 17.13 -7.89 4.89
N VAL A 87 16.40 -8.92 5.36
CA VAL A 87 14.94 -8.86 5.50
C VAL A 87 14.53 -7.75 6.46
N LYS A 88 15.22 -7.63 7.61
CA LYS A 88 14.96 -6.55 8.57
C LYS A 88 15.12 -5.17 7.93
N THR A 89 16.25 -4.95 7.28
CA THR A 89 16.62 -3.63 6.75
C THR A 89 15.73 -3.25 5.57
N MET A 90 15.57 -4.14 4.60
CA MET A 90 14.88 -3.84 3.33
C MET A 90 13.35 -3.85 3.44
N ILE A 91 12.79 -4.54 4.43
CA ILE A 91 11.33 -4.64 4.62
C ILE A 91 10.88 -3.82 5.82
N PHE A 92 11.33 -4.19 7.02
CA PHE A 92 10.77 -3.63 8.26
C PHE A 92 11.25 -2.21 8.56
N ASP A 93 12.51 -1.90 8.30
CA ASP A 93 13.03 -0.56 8.55
C ASP A 93 12.55 0.43 7.47
N GLU A 94 12.36 0.00 6.22
CA GLU A 94 11.71 0.83 5.20
C GLU A 94 10.22 1.08 5.47
N LEU A 95 9.49 0.08 5.97
CA LEU A 95 8.10 0.24 6.41
C LEU A 95 7.93 1.36 7.47
N LYS A 96 8.95 1.62 8.30
CA LYS A 96 8.90 2.68 9.31
C LYS A 96 9.11 4.08 8.74
N LYS A 97 9.66 4.21 7.53
CA LYS A 97 9.88 5.49 6.87
C LYS A 97 8.64 5.99 6.12
N LEU A 98 7.71 5.09 5.80
CA LEU A 98 6.37 5.40 5.28
C LEU A 98 5.50 6.00 6.39
#